data_AF-A0AAJ1VMI7-F1
#
_entry.id   AF-A0AAJ1VMI7-F1
#
_cell.length_a   1.000
_cell.length_b   1.000
_cell.length_c   1.000
_cell.angle_alpha   90.00
_cell.angle_beta   90.00
_cell.angle_gamma   90.00
#
_symmetry.space_group_name_H-M   'P 1'
#
loop_
_entity.id
_entity.type
_entity.pdbx_description
1 polymer ?
#
loop_
_entity_poly.entity_id
_entity_poly.type
_entity_poly.pdbx_seq_one_letter_code
_entity_poly.pdbx_strand_id
1 'polypeptide(L)'
;MVITTAIVTSLLLNLTQKGLEKAFETGGEKISEGAMSWVKGLFYKNGEPKKALKELQDDPTNANKQEVAKGIIENSIEDDENNLKYFEELIKNLPKSENTISNSKNVVTGNISVGGNSIVGDGNTIN
;
A
#
# COMPACT_ATOMS: atom_id res chain seq x y z
N MET A 1 -1.57 14.94 11.43
CA MET A 1 -0.93 14.18 10.34
C MET A 1 -1.57 14.61 9.04
N VAL A 2 -0.82 14.80 7.95
CA VAL A 2 -1.42 15.03 6.63
C VAL A 2 -1.64 13.66 5.98
N ILE A 3 -2.89 13.25 5.85
CA ILE A 3 -3.25 12.03 5.10
C ILE A 3 -3.03 12.35 3.62
N THR A 4 -2.05 11.69 3.00
CA THR A 4 -1.77 11.94 1.58
C THR A 4 -2.67 11.08 0.72
N THR A 5 -3.09 11.62 -0.43
CA THR A 5 -3.85 10.88 -1.45
C THR A 5 -3.15 9.57 -1.83
N ALA A 6 -1.82 9.55 -1.87
CA ALA A 6 -1.03 8.36 -2.19
C ALA A 6 -1.19 7.23 -1.15
N ILE A 7 -1.23 7.56 0.15
CA ILE A 7 -1.40 6.58 1.23
C ILE A 7 -2.83 6.00 1.19
N VAL A 8 -3.83 6.87 1.04
CA VAL A 8 -5.24 6.44 0.91
C VAL A 8 -5.43 5.56 -0.31
N THR A 9 -4.85 5.96 -1.44
CA THR A 9 -4.92 5.18 -2.68
C THR A 9 -4.27 3.81 -2.50
N SER A 10 -3.11 3.73 -1.84
CA SER A 10 -2.44 2.45 -1.57
C SER A 10 -3.29 1.49 -0.73
N LEU A 11 -3.99 2.00 0.28
CA LEU A 11 -4.95 1.23 1.07
C LEU A 11 -6.09 0.72 0.20
N LEU A 12 -6.73 1.63 -0.53
CA LEU A 12 -7.86 1.31 -1.38
C LEU A 12 -7.50 0.31 -2.49
N LEU A 13 -6.32 0.45 -3.10
CA LEU A 13 -5.80 -0.50 -4.09
C LEU A 13 -5.60 -1.90 -3.48
N ASN A 14 -5.05 -2.00 -2.28
CA ASN A 14 -4.93 -3.31 -1.63
C ASN A 14 -6.30 -3.92 -1.31
N LEU A 15 -7.25 -3.12 -0.82
CA LEU A 15 -8.61 -3.57 -0.54
C LEU A 15 -9.35 -4.02 -1.81
N THR A 16 -9.17 -3.32 -2.93
CA THR A 16 -9.79 -3.67 -4.21
C THR A 16 -9.16 -4.94 -4.80
N GLN A 17 -7.84 -5.07 -4.79
CA GLN A 17 -7.11 -6.18 -5.41
C GLN A 17 -7.16 -7.47 -4.60
N LYS A 18 -7.05 -7.38 -3.27
CA LYS A 18 -6.94 -8.55 -2.39
C LYS A 18 -8.23 -8.86 -1.65
N GLY A 19 -9.10 -7.86 -1.46
CA GLY A 19 -10.23 -7.95 -0.53
C GLY A 19 -9.78 -7.68 0.91
N LEU A 20 -10.75 -7.41 1.79
CA LEU A 20 -10.48 -6.96 3.17
C LEU A 20 -9.54 -7.87 3.96
N GLU A 21 -9.87 -9.16 4.05
CA GLU A 21 -9.14 -10.12 4.89
C GLU A 21 -7.70 -10.32 4.36
N LYS A 22 -7.57 -10.62 3.07
CA LYS A 22 -6.26 -10.85 2.43
C LYS A 22 -5.39 -9.61 2.31
N ALA A 23 -5.96 -8.41 2.34
CA ALA A 23 -5.19 -7.17 2.33
C ALA A 23 -4.32 -7.04 3.59
N PHE A 24 -4.70 -7.71 4.68
CA PHE A 24 -4.03 -7.59 5.98
C PHE A 24 -3.52 -8.93 6.54
N GLU A 25 -3.86 -10.07 5.93
CA GLU A 25 -3.32 -11.40 6.29
C GLU A 25 -1.78 -11.48 6.26
N THR A 26 -1.13 -10.67 5.43
CA THR A 26 0.34 -10.68 5.25
C THR A 26 1.09 -9.70 6.15
N GLY A 27 0.39 -8.87 6.93
CA GLY A 27 1.00 -7.99 7.92
C GLY A 27 1.45 -8.82 9.13
N GLY A 28 2.75 -8.78 9.47
CA GLY A 28 3.29 -9.55 10.60
C GLY A 28 2.68 -9.16 11.96
N GLU A 29 2.00 -8.02 12.05
CA GLU A 29 1.22 -7.58 13.21
C GLU A 29 -0.29 -7.77 12.96
N LYS A 30 -0.99 -8.34 13.94
CA LYS A 30 -2.45 -8.43 13.91
C LYS A 30 -3.04 -7.03 13.95
N ILE A 31 -3.85 -6.70 12.95
CA ILE A 31 -4.66 -5.50 12.98
C ILE A 31 -5.75 -5.64 14.04
N SER A 32 -5.97 -4.57 14.80
CA SER A 32 -6.98 -4.45 15.82
C SER A 32 -8.37 -4.69 15.24
N GLU A 33 -9.23 -5.33 16.03
CA GLU A 33 -10.63 -5.56 15.64
C GLU A 33 -11.36 -4.23 15.37
N GLY A 34 -10.99 -3.17 16.09
CA GLY A 34 -11.50 -1.81 15.86
C GLY A 34 -11.18 -1.30 14.46
N ALA A 35 -9.92 -1.40 14.03
CA ALA A 35 -9.51 -0.97 12.70
C ALA A 35 -10.15 -1.82 11.58
N MET A 36 -10.28 -3.13 11.79
CA MET A 36 -11.01 -4.01 10.86
C MET A 36 -12.49 -3.68 10.78
N SER A 37 -13.15 -3.49 11.91
CA SER A 37 -14.57 -3.13 11.96
C SER A 37 -14.80 -1.77 11.31
N TRP A 38 -13.90 -0.81 11.54
CA TRP A 38 -13.95 0.52 10.94
C TRP A 38 -13.90 0.47 9.41
N VAL A 39 -12.82 -0.09 8.83
CA VAL A 39 -12.68 -0.12 7.36
C VAL A 39 -13.75 -1.01 6.70
N LYS A 40 -14.17 -2.09 7.38
CA LYS A 40 -15.32 -2.91 6.95
C LYS A 40 -16.60 -2.11 6.97
N GLY A 41 -16.84 -1.32 8.02
CA GLY A 41 -18.00 -0.43 8.15
C GLY A 41 -18.04 0.65 7.07
N LEU A 42 -16.88 1.14 6.63
CA LEU A 42 -16.78 2.12 5.54
C LEU A 42 -17.09 1.49 4.19
N PHE A 43 -16.46 0.37 3.85
CA PHE A 43 -16.43 -0.12 2.47
C PHE A 43 -17.16 -1.43 2.22
N TYR A 44 -17.69 -2.10 3.24
CA TYR A 44 -18.40 -3.37 3.10
C TYR A 44 -19.78 -3.32 3.79
N LYS A 45 -20.72 -4.12 3.31
CA LYS A 45 -22.02 -4.37 3.93
C LYS A 45 -22.43 -5.81 3.64
N ASN A 46 -22.77 -6.57 4.69
CA ASN A 46 -23.14 -7.99 4.57
C ASN A 46 -22.09 -8.85 3.82
N GLY A 47 -20.80 -8.53 3.98
CA GLY A 47 -19.71 -9.22 3.28
C GLY A 47 -19.47 -8.76 1.84
N GLU A 48 -20.32 -7.90 1.28
CA GLU A 48 -20.12 -7.33 -0.05
C GLU A 48 -19.48 -5.94 -0.02
N PRO A 49 -18.61 -5.61 -1.00
CA PRO A 49 -18.11 -4.25 -1.15
C PRO A 49 -19.25 -3.27 -1.49
N LYS A 50 -19.24 -2.10 -0.86
CA LYS A 50 -20.15 -1.00 -1.18
C LYS A 50 -19.81 -0.40 -2.55
N LYS A 51 -20.74 0.39 -3.10
CA LYS A 51 -20.63 1.02 -4.42
C LYS A 51 -19.26 1.69 -4.65
N ALA A 52 -18.80 2.53 -3.72
CA ALA A 52 -17.51 3.23 -3.88
C ALA A 52 -16.32 2.28 -4.03
N LEU A 53 -16.30 1.16 -3.29
CA LEU A 53 -15.24 0.16 -3.41
C LEU A 53 -15.43 -0.72 -4.67
N LYS A 54 -16.67 -1.10 -5.01
CA LYS A 54 -16.99 -1.85 -6.24
C LYS A 54 -16.55 -1.08 -7.49
N GLU A 55 -16.91 0.20 -7.59
CA GLU A 55 -16.53 1.03 -8.72
C GLU A 55 -15.01 1.18 -8.83
N LEU A 56 -14.31 1.25 -7.69
CA LEU A 56 -12.86 1.29 -7.65
C LEU A 56 -12.22 -0.08 -7.94
N GLN A 57 -12.88 -1.20 -7.65
CA GLN A 57 -12.44 -2.52 -8.09
C GLN A 57 -12.48 -2.64 -9.61
N ASP A 58 -13.51 -2.08 -10.25
CA ASP A 58 -13.67 -2.11 -11.71
C ASP A 58 -12.67 -1.19 -12.44
N ASP A 59 -12.34 -0.03 -11.86
CA ASP A 59 -11.37 0.92 -12.41
C ASP A 59 -10.55 1.58 -11.29
N PRO A 60 -9.51 0.88 -10.80
CA PRO A 60 -8.72 1.30 -9.64
C PRO A 60 -7.85 2.52 -9.90
N THR A 61 -7.61 2.87 -11.17
CA THR A 61 -6.78 4.02 -11.58
C THR A 61 -7.57 5.30 -11.80
N ASN A 62 -8.90 5.24 -11.68
CA ASN A 62 -9.77 6.39 -11.91
C ASN A 62 -9.66 7.42 -10.78
N ALA A 63 -9.14 8.61 -11.11
CA ALA A 63 -8.96 9.69 -10.14
C ALA A 63 -10.26 10.07 -9.40
N ASN A 64 -11.39 10.18 -10.12
CA ASN A 64 -12.66 10.56 -9.50
C ASN A 64 -13.14 9.50 -8.50
N LYS A 65 -12.98 8.21 -8.82
CA LYS A 65 -13.37 7.12 -7.92
C LYS A 65 -12.46 7.06 -6.69
N GLN A 66 -11.16 7.31 -6.88
CA GLN A 66 -10.20 7.43 -5.78
C GLN A 66 -10.56 8.60 -4.85
N GLU A 67 -10.95 9.75 -5.40
CA GLU A 67 -11.38 10.91 -4.61
C GLU A 67 -12.66 10.64 -3.82
N VAL A 68 -13.65 9.97 -4.40
CA VAL A 68 -14.88 9.59 -3.68
C VAL A 68 -14.56 8.65 -2.51
N ALA A 69 -13.75 7.62 -2.75
CA ALA A 69 -13.35 6.69 -1.70
C ALA A 69 -12.45 7.36 -0.63
N LYS A 70 -11.60 8.31 -1.03
CA LYS A 70 -10.82 9.14 -0.13
C LYS A 70 -11.71 10.00 0.76
N GLY A 71 -12.70 10.68 0.19
CA GLY A 71 -13.65 11.50 0.95
C GLY A 71 -14.41 10.69 2.01
N ILE A 72 -14.72 9.41 1.77
CA ILE A 72 -15.33 8.53 2.78
C ILE A 72 -14.40 8.33 3.99
N ILE A 73 -13.11 8.11 3.75
CA ILE A 73 -12.11 7.95 4.81
C ILE A 73 -11.90 9.27 5.56
N GLU A 74 -11.75 10.38 4.83
CA GLU A 74 -11.53 11.70 5.42
C GLU A 74 -12.71 12.12 6.29
N ASN A 75 -13.94 12.04 5.78
CA ASN A 75 -15.14 12.35 6.56
C ASN A 75 -15.25 11.49 7.82
N SER A 76 -14.94 10.19 7.71
CA SER A 76 -14.98 9.32 8.89
C SER A 76 -13.93 9.70 9.95
N ILE A 77 -12.77 10.20 9.54
CA ILE A 77 -11.72 10.66 10.46
C ILE A 77 -12.07 12.01 11.08
N GLU A 78 -12.73 12.88 10.32
CA GLU A 78 -13.27 14.14 10.84
C GLU A 78 -14.39 13.92 11.86
N ASP A 79 -15.21 12.90 11.67
CA ASP A 79 -16.30 12.54 12.59
C ASP A 79 -15.81 11.93 13.92
N ASP A 80 -14.72 11.17 13.91
CA ASP A 80 -14.13 10.55 15.12
C ASP A 80 -12.61 10.44 15.00
N GLU A 81 -11.88 11.13 15.88
CA GLU A 81 -10.43 11.17 15.93
C GLU A 81 -9.77 9.79 16.16
N ASN A 82 -10.50 8.81 16.74
CA ASN A 82 -9.99 7.45 16.90
C ASN A 82 -9.84 6.73 15.56
N ASN A 83 -10.60 7.13 14.55
CA ASN A 83 -10.49 6.57 13.20
C ASN A 83 -9.15 6.92 12.56
N LEU A 84 -8.50 8.01 12.96
CA LEU A 84 -7.13 8.30 12.54
C LEU A 84 -6.16 7.20 13.02
N LYS A 85 -6.31 6.74 14.27
CA LYS A 85 -5.47 5.66 14.83
C LYS A 85 -5.69 4.36 14.07
N TYR A 86 -6.94 4.05 13.75
CA TYR A 86 -7.28 2.88 12.93
C TYR A 86 -6.69 2.98 11.53
N PHE A 87 -6.78 4.16 10.89
CA PHE A 87 -6.17 4.39 9.59
C PHE A 87 -4.65 4.18 9.63
N GLU A 88 -3.95 4.80 10.58
CA GLU A 88 -2.50 4.66 10.73
C GLU A 88 -2.09 3.19 10.94
N GLU A 89 -2.86 2.45 11.74
CA GLU A 89 -2.64 1.03 11.97
C GLU A 89 -2.78 0.21 10.67
N LEU A 90 -3.83 0.47 9.88
CA LEU A 90 -4.04 -0.20 8.59
C LEU A 90 -2.88 0.07 7.64
N ILE A 91 -2.45 1.33 7.53
CA ILE A 91 -1.36 1.72 6.64
C ILE A 91 -0.03 1.07 7.06
N LYS A 92 0.25 0.98 8.36
CA LYS A 92 1.47 0.31 8.87
C LYS A 92 1.50 -1.18 8.53
N ASN A 93 0.33 -1.81 8.52
CA ASN A 93 0.14 -3.23 8.31
C ASN A 93 -0.20 -3.61 6.86
N LEU A 94 -0.42 -2.63 5.98
CA LEU A 94 -0.44 -2.90 4.57
C LEU A 94 0.88 -3.59 4.20
N PRO A 95 0.83 -4.64 3.35
CA PRO A 95 2.04 -5.22 2.83
C PRO A 95 2.81 -4.07 2.19
N LYS A 96 3.90 -3.67 2.84
CA LYS A 96 4.88 -2.81 2.21
C LYS A 96 5.21 -3.59 0.96
N SER A 97 5.01 -2.98 -0.20
CA SER A 97 5.91 -3.30 -1.28
C SER A 97 7.27 -2.90 -0.74
N GLU A 98 7.90 -3.82 0.00
CA GLU A 98 9.31 -4.02 -0.20
C GLU A 98 9.40 -4.23 -1.71
N ASN A 99 9.64 -3.13 -2.43
CA ASN A 99 10.78 -3.17 -3.28
C ASN A 99 11.90 -3.64 -2.37
N THR A 100 12.04 -4.96 -2.23
CA THR A 100 13.26 -5.55 -1.76
C THR A 100 14.23 -5.20 -2.88
N ILE A 101 14.75 -3.97 -2.86
CA ILE A 101 16.08 -3.71 -3.34
C ILE A 101 16.98 -4.39 -2.28
N SER A 102 16.90 -5.72 -2.22
CA SER A 102 17.89 -6.59 -1.58
C SER A 102 19.11 -6.73 -2.49
N ASN A 103 19.15 -6.02 -3.61
CA ASN A 103 20.29 -5.92 -4.47
C ASN A 103 20.37 -4.49 -5.00
N SER A 104 20.99 -3.60 -4.21
CA SER A 104 21.71 -2.47 -4.80
C SER A 104 22.90 -3.04 -5.57
N LYS A 105 22.63 -3.76 -6.67
CA LYS A 105 23.65 -4.00 -7.68
C LYS A 105 23.94 -2.61 -8.23
N ASN A 106 25.15 -2.10 -7.99
CA ASN A 106 25.65 -0.95 -8.71
C ASN A 106 25.62 -1.30 -10.20
N VAL A 107 24.58 -0.85 -10.90
CA VAL A 107 24.49 -1.00 -12.35
C VAL A 107 25.35 0.10 -12.95
N VAL A 108 26.57 -0.25 -13.37
CA VAL A 108 27.38 0.66 -14.18
C VAL A 108 26.86 0.58 -15.61
N THR A 109 26.17 1.62 -16.07
CA THR A 109 25.62 1.73 -17.44
C THR A 109 26.59 2.39 -18.44
N GLY A 110 27.85 2.58 -18.04
CA GLY A 110 28.90 3.17 -18.89
C GLY A 110 30.01 2.18 -19.26
N ASN A 111 30.79 2.49 -20.30
CA ASN A 111 31.99 1.72 -20.65
C ASN A 111 33.01 1.80 -19.50
N ILE A 112 33.34 0.66 -18.92
CA ILE A 112 34.43 0.53 -17.95
C ILE A 112 35.71 0.24 -18.74
N SER A 113 36.65 1.19 -18.73
CA SER A 113 38.00 0.99 -19.28
C SER A 113 38.98 0.93 -18.12
N VAL A 114 39.42 -0.27 -17.75
CA VAL A 114 40.28 -0.53 -16.59
C VAL A 114 41.55 -1.21 -17.05
N GLY A 115 42.70 -0.62 -16.70
CA GLY A 115 44.02 -1.23 -16.87
C GLY A 115 44.39 -2.02 -15.62
N GLY A 116 43.90 -3.25 -15.52
CA GLY A 116 44.14 -4.16 -14.39
C GLY A 116 42.86 -4.80 -13.85
N ASN A 117 43.01 -5.72 -12.88
CA ASN A 117 41.87 -6.46 -12.30
C ASN A 117 40.83 -5.51 -11.68
N SER A 118 39.59 -5.62 -12.14
CA SER A 118 38.45 -4.88 -11.60
C SER A 118 37.39 -5.83 -11.07
N ILE A 119 36.85 -5.51 -9.89
CA ILE A 119 35.77 -6.25 -9.25
C ILE A 119 34.51 -5.39 -9.35
N VAL A 120 33.50 -5.90 -10.06
CA VAL A 120 32.22 -5.20 -10.26
C VAL A 120 31.10 -6.04 -9.67
N GLY A 121 30.62 -5.66 -8.48
CA GLY A 121 29.43 -6.21 -7.80
C GLY A 121 29.53 -7.68 -7.37
N ASP A 122 29.16 -7.98 -6.12
CA ASP A 122 29.04 -9.35 -5.53
C ASP A 122 30.06 -10.38 -6.02
N GLY A 123 31.34 -10.00 -6.05
CA GLY A 123 32.43 -10.94 -6.26
C GLY A 123 32.56 -11.52 -7.67
N ASN A 124 31.96 -10.93 -8.70
CA ASN A 124 32.27 -11.33 -10.07
C ASN A 124 33.64 -10.78 -10.49
N THR A 125 34.64 -11.65 -10.42
CA THR A 125 35.95 -11.43 -11.04
C THR A 125 35.81 -11.63 -12.53
N ILE A 126 35.94 -10.56 -13.31
CA ILE A 126 36.13 -10.66 -14.76
C ILE A 126 37.64 -10.78 -14.98
N ASN A 127 38.07 -11.91 -15.50
CA ASN A 127 39.45 -12.17 -15.94
C ASN A 127 39.66 -11.65 -17.36
#